data_AF-A0AAD5CLX7-F1
#
_entry.id   AF-A0AAD5CLX7-F1
#
_cell.length_a   1.000
_cell.length_b   1.000
_cell.length_c   1.000
_cell.angle_alpha   90.00
_cell.angle_beta   90.00
_cell.angle_gamma   90.00
#
_symmetry.space_group_name_H-M   'P 1'
#
loop_
_entity.id
_entity.type
_entity.pdbx_description
1 polymer ?
#
loop_
_entity_poly.entity_id
_entity_poly.type
_entity_poly.pdbx_seq_one_letter_code
_entity_poly.pdbx_strand_id
1 'polypeptide(L)'
;MLAPYFSWKYSHRRHHSNTASLENDESFVPKKKSSLNSFSRVLNTPPGRLFRLVILCTIGWLLYVCFNVSGRKYEKFANHFDPKSPIYSDRERFQILLTDVGLLVASYIVYKVGMQQGLTWLVLVYFAPLVIVYGFLVVITWLHHTHRSLPHYDSTEWNWLRGALSTIDRDYGILNTVLHHITDTHVAHHLFFTIPHYNAMEATKAIKPILGEYYQFDDTPIVKAMWREATECFFVEAEEGEDKSKGVYWFNNKI
;
A
#
# COMPACT_ATOMS: atom_id res chain seq x y z
N MET A 1 -16.91 1.63 -5.19
CA MET A 1 -16.09 1.61 -3.95
C MET A 1 -16.43 2.85 -3.15
N LEU A 2 -16.66 2.74 -1.84
CA LEU A 2 -16.89 3.90 -0.96
C LEU A 2 -15.53 4.47 -0.50
N ALA A 3 -14.79 5.07 -1.43
CA ALA A 3 -13.45 5.61 -1.20
C ALA A 3 -13.47 7.14 -1.16
N PRO A 4 -12.66 7.80 -0.32
CA PRO A 4 -12.44 9.24 -0.42
C PRO A 4 -11.57 9.53 -1.65
N TYR A 5 -12.21 9.67 -2.81
CA TYR A 5 -11.56 9.68 -4.13
C TYR A 5 -10.41 10.69 -4.22
N PHE A 6 -10.64 11.96 -3.89
CA PHE A 6 -9.61 12.98 -4.00
C PHE A 6 -8.50 12.78 -2.96
N SER A 7 -8.87 12.42 -1.74
CA SER A 7 -7.94 12.11 -0.66
C SER A 7 -6.97 10.99 -1.04
N TRP A 8 -7.50 9.89 -1.58
CA TRP A 8 -6.69 8.77 -2.02
C TRP A 8 -5.90 9.11 -3.28
N LYS A 9 -6.48 9.80 -4.27
CA LYS A 9 -5.77 10.29 -5.46
C LYS A 9 -4.50 11.06 -5.08
N TYR A 10 -4.60 11.93 -4.08
CA TYR A 10 -3.48 12.77 -3.66
C TYR A 10 -2.44 12.05 -2.81
N SER A 11 -2.85 11.18 -1.89
CA SER A 11 -1.90 10.37 -1.11
C SER A 11 -1.22 9.31 -1.98
N HIS A 12 -1.96 8.68 -2.90
CA HIS A 12 -1.43 7.69 -3.84
C HIS A 12 -0.42 8.31 -4.82
N ARG A 13 -0.70 9.50 -5.35
CA ARG A 13 0.28 10.24 -6.16
C ARG A 13 1.59 10.49 -5.39
N ARG A 14 1.49 10.88 -4.12
CA ARG A 14 2.66 11.11 -3.26
C ARG A 14 3.42 9.82 -2.99
N HIS A 15 2.73 8.70 -2.78
CA HIS A 15 3.34 7.37 -2.71
C HIS A 15 4.19 7.10 -3.95
N HIS A 16 3.64 7.18 -5.17
CA HIS A 16 4.43 6.99 -6.40
C HIS A 16 5.58 7.97 -6.60
N SER A 17 5.45 9.18 -6.03
CA SER A 17 6.51 10.18 -6.12
C SER A 17 7.65 9.92 -5.12
N ASN A 18 7.40 9.11 -4.08
CA ASN A 18 8.29 8.93 -2.93
C ASN A 18 8.47 7.45 -2.55
N THR A 19 8.14 6.51 -3.43
CA THR A 19 8.12 5.07 -3.12
C THR A 19 9.43 4.64 -2.48
N ALA A 20 9.33 3.84 -1.41
CA ALA A 20 10.44 3.32 -0.63
C ALA A 20 11.32 4.36 0.08
N SER A 21 10.92 5.65 0.12
CA SER A 21 11.51 6.64 1.02
C SER A 21 11.01 6.42 2.44
N LEU A 22 11.93 6.28 3.40
CA LEU A 22 11.57 6.11 4.81
C LEU A 22 10.98 7.38 5.44
N GLU A 23 11.26 8.55 4.86
CA GLU A 23 10.80 9.85 5.35
C GLU A 23 9.56 10.37 4.61
N ASN A 24 9.41 10.04 3.32
CA ASN A 24 8.43 10.71 2.45
C ASN A 24 7.37 9.80 1.81
N ASP A 25 7.49 8.48 1.90
CA ASP A 25 6.46 7.59 1.36
C ASP A 25 5.15 7.70 2.17
N GLU A 26 4.00 7.54 1.50
CA GLU A 26 2.67 7.66 2.09
C GLU A 26 1.99 6.31 2.32
N SER A 27 2.60 5.19 1.91
CA SER A 27 1.99 3.87 2.04
C SER A 27 3.01 2.78 2.36
N PHE A 28 2.64 1.91 3.30
CA PHE A 28 3.45 0.78 3.78
C PHE A 28 4.90 1.10 4.16
N VAL A 29 5.12 2.28 4.75
CA VAL A 29 6.45 2.66 5.25
C VAL A 29 6.87 1.72 6.37
N PRO A 30 7.98 0.97 6.21
CA PRO A 30 8.37 0.01 7.22
C PRO A 30 8.94 0.69 8.45
N LYS A 31 8.78 0.03 9.61
CA LYS A 31 9.38 0.49 10.86
C LYS A 31 10.87 0.16 10.86
N LYS A 32 11.71 1.09 11.35
CA LYS A 32 13.12 0.80 11.67
C LYS A 32 13.19 -0.08 12.93
N LYS A 33 14.17 -0.99 13.04
CA LYS A 33 14.34 -1.84 14.24
C LYS A 33 14.37 -1.06 15.55
N SER A 34 15.04 0.09 15.56
CA SER A 34 15.14 0.98 16.72
C SER A 34 13.79 1.52 17.22
N SER A 35 12.75 1.47 16.38
CA SER A 35 11.39 1.91 16.73
C SER A 35 10.49 0.79 17.27
N LEU A 36 11.00 -0.44 17.36
CA LEU A 36 10.24 -1.57 17.88
C LEU A 36 10.14 -1.51 19.40
N ASN A 37 8.98 -1.94 19.92
CA ASN A 37 8.70 -2.03 21.34
C ASN A 37 8.49 -3.50 21.75
N SER A 38 8.34 -3.77 23.05
CA SER A 38 8.14 -5.14 23.56
C SER A 38 6.93 -5.85 22.94
N PHE A 39 5.85 -5.12 22.63
CA PHE A 39 4.66 -5.66 21.97
C PHE A 39 4.95 -6.16 20.54
N SER A 40 5.98 -5.62 19.89
CA SER A 40 6.40 -6.03 18.55
C SER A 40 6.85 -7.49 18.52
N ARG A 41 7.42 -8.02 19.61
CA ARG A 41 7.75 -9.46 19.73
C ARG A 41 6.50 -10.33 19.68
N VAL A 42 5.42 -9.92 20.35
CA VAL A 42 4.14 -10.64 20.33
C VAL A 42 3.55 -10.64 18.91
N LEU A 43 3.56 -9.49 18.23
CA LEU A 43 3.07 -9.37 16.86
C LEU A 43 3.90 -10.16 15.83
N ASN A 44 5.16 -10.47 16.12
CA ASN A 44 6.04 -11.28 15.27
C ASN A 44 5.94 -12.80 15.55
N THR A 45 5.08 -13.24 16.47
CA THR A 45 4.77 -14.68 16.63
C THR A 45 3.80 -15.16 15.54
N PRO A 46 3.66 -16.47 15.26
CA PRO A 46 2.69 -16.96 14.27
C PRO A 46 1.24 -16.49 14.52
N PRO A 47 0.69 -16.52 15.76
CA PRO A 47 -0.63 -15.94 16.02
C PRO A 47 -0.68 -14.42 15.79
N GLY A 48 0.38 -13.70 16.17
CA GLY A 48 0.49 -12.25 15.93
C GLY A 48 0.54 -11.89 14.44
N ARG A 49 1.21 -12.71 13.62
CA ARG A 49 1.25 -12.58 12.16
C ARG A 49 -0.13 -12.81 11.55
N LEU A 50 -0.81 -13.88 11.96
CA LEU A 50 -2.18 -14.16 11.51
C LEU A 50 -3.11 -13.01 11.88
N PHE A 51 -3.04 -12.51 13.11
CA PHE A 51 -3.81 -11.35 13.55
C PHE A 51 -3.57 -10.13 12.66
N ARG A 52 -2.31 -9.79 12.38
CA ARG A 52 -1.96 -8.67 11.49
C ARG A 52 -2.50 -8.88 10.07
N LEU A 53 -2.41 -10.09 9.52
CA LEU A 53 -2.93 -10.42 8.19
C LEU A 53 -4.47 -10.29 8.15
N VAL A 54 -5.18 -10.77 9.17
CA VAL A 54 -6.65 -10.62 9.25
C VAL A 54 -7.04 -9.14 9.28
N ILE A 55 -6.37 -8.33 10.10
CA ILE A 55 -6.61 -6.88 10.17
C ILE A 55 -6.33 -6.23 8.81
N LEU A 56 -5.19 -6.56 8.19
CA LEU A 56 -4.78 -6.05 6.88
C LEU A 56 -5.84 -6.32 5.81
N CYS A 57 -6.32 -7.57 5.72
CA CYS A 57 -7.29 -7.99 4.70
C CYS A 57 -8.74 -7.53 4.95
N THR A 58 -9.08 -7.10 6.17
CA THR A 58 -10.48 -6.76 6.52
C THR A 58 -10.69 -5.27 6.72
N ILE A 59 -9.96 -4.67 7.65
CA ILE A 59 -10.13 -3.26 8.06
C ILE A 59 -8.88 -2.41 7.79
N GLY A 60 -7.83 -2.97 7.22
CA GLY A 60 -6.55 -2.29 6.97
C GLY A 60 -6.72 -1.00 6.15
N TRP A 61 -7.57 -1.03 5.13
CA TRP A 61 -7.90 0.16 4.35
C TRP A 61 -8.53 1.27 5.21
N LEU A 62 -9.51 0.91 6.06
CA LEU A 62 -10.18 1.86 6.95
C LEU A 62 -9.19 2.44 7.97
N LEU A 63 -8.31 1.61 8.52
CA LEU A 63 -7.28 2.07 9.45
C LEU A 63 -6.31 3.04 8.77
N TYR A 64 -5.95 2.78 7.50
CA TYR A 64 -5.11 3.70 6.73
C TYR A 64 -5.80 5.05 6.50
N VAL A 65 -7.03 5.07 5.97
CA VAL A 65 -7.69 6.35 5.65
C VAL A 65 -8.10 7.14 6.90
N CYS A 66 -8.46 6.47 8.01
CA CYS A 66 -8.88 7.13 9.24
C CYS A 66 -7.70 7.57 10.12
N PHE A 67 -6.60 6.82 10.13
CA PHE A 67 -5.52 6.98 11.13
C PHE A 67 -4.10 6.93 10.55
N ASN A 68 -3.95 6.85 9.22
CA ASN A 68 -2.67 6.79 8.51
C ASN A 68 -1.72 5.69 9.02
N VAL A 69 -2.24 4.53 9.43
CA VAL A 69 -1.46 3.51 10.17
C VAL A 69 -0.25 2.93 9.42
N SER A 70 -0.27 2.97 8.08
CA SER A 70 0.79 2.44 7.21
C SER A 70 1.57 3.53 6.47
N GLY A 71 1.18 4.80 6.59
CA GLY A 71 1.91 5.91 5.98
C GLY A 71 3.07 6.42 6.85
N ARG A 72 3.80 7.41 6.35
CA ARG A 72 4.80 8.11 7.15
C ARG A 72 4.19 8.80 8.37
N LYS A 73 5.04 9.08 9.34
CA LYS A 73 4.68 9.89 10.50
C LYS A 73 4.71 11.36 10.15
N TYR A 74 3.67 12.07 10.57
CA TYR A 74 3.56 13.51 10.49
C TYR A 74 3.66 14.12 11.89
N GLU A 75 4.04 15.40 11.96
CA GLU A 75 4.04 16.15 13.23
C GLU A 75 2.62 16.30 13.82
N LYS A 76 1.61 16.31 12.94
CA LYS A 76 0.19 16.36 13.30
C LYS A 76 -0.49 15.04 12.95
N PHE A 77 -1.64 14.80 13.56
CA PHE A 77 -2.46 13.65 13.22
C PHE A 77 -2.86 13.69 11.73
N ALA A 78 -2.56 12.61 11.02
CA ALA A 78 -2.85 12.47 9.59
C ALA A 78 -4.13 11.65 9.39
N ASN A 79 -5.07 12.23 8.65
CA ASN A 79 -6.37 11.64 8.35
C ASN A 79 -6.78 12.04 6.93
N HIS A 80 -7.27 11.08 6.13
CA HIS A 80 -7.64 11.34 4.74
C HIS A 80 -8.97 12.09 4.57
N PHE A 81 -9.76 12.21 5.64
CA PHE A 81 -11.03 12.96 5.68
C PHE A 81 -10.89 14.35 6.32
N ASP A 82 -9.69 14.76 6.71
CA ASP A 82 -9.44 16.13 7.20
C ASP A 82 -8.83 16.96 6.06
N PRO A 83 -9.54 17.95 5.50
CA PRO A 83 -8.99 18.87 4.51
C PRO A 83 -7.72 19.59 4.99
N LYS A 84 -7.53 19.76 6.30
CA LYS A 84 -6.33 20.39 6.89
C LYS A 84 -5.27 19.38 7.33
N SER A 85 -5.47 18.10 7.02
CA SER A 85 -4.49 17.04 7.26
C SER A 85 -3.13 17.43 6.67
N PRO A 86 -2.01 17.10 7.35
CA PRO A 86 -0.67 17.42 6.87
C PRO A 86 -0.30 16.66 5.58
N ILE A 87 -1.12 15.70 5.15
CA ILE A 87 -1.00 15.02 3.86
C ILE A 87 -1.17 16.03 2.70
N TYR A 88 -2.07 17.01 2.85
CA TYR A 88 -2.53 17.85 1.75
C TYR A 88 -1.96 19.27 1.78
N SER A 89 -1.67 19.79 0.59
CA SER A 89 -1.36 21.20 0.39
C SER A 89 -2.65 22.05 0.41
N ASP A 90 -2.50 23.36 0.61
CA ASP A 90 -3.65 24.29 0.65
C ASP A 90 -4.53 24.23 -0.61
N ARG A 91 -3.94 23.95 -1.77
CA ARG A 91 -4.64 23.89 -3.06
C ARG A 91 -5.53 22.65 -3.21
N GLU A 92 -5.23 21.57 -2.49
CA GLU A 92 -5.96 20.29 -2.59
C GLU A 92 -7.17 20.25 -1.64
N ARG A 93 -7.17 21.07 -0.58
CA ARG A 93 -8.15 20.99 0.53
C ARG A 93 -9.60 21.06 0.09
N PHE A 94 -9.91 21.90 -0.90
CA PHE A 94 -11.28 22.02 -1.39
C PHE A 94 -11.78 20.71 -2.00
N GLN A 95 -10.91 19.96 -2.68
CA GLN A 95 -11.27 18.66 -3.25
C GLN A 95 -11.40 17.57 -2.19
N ILE A 96 -10.66 17.68 -1.08
CA ILE A 96 -10.86 16.82 0.09
C ILE A 96 -12.26 17.03 0.64
N LEU A 97 -12.64 18.28 0.90
CA LEU A 97 -13.99 18.62 1.35
C LEU A 97 -15.07 18.09 0.38
N LEU A 98 -14.85 18.23 -0.93
CA LEU A 98 -15.79 17.73 -1.94
C LEU A 98 -15.95 16.21 -1.88
N THR A 99 -14.85 15.46 -1.65
CA THR A 99 -14.96 14.01 -1.50
C THR A 99 -15.68 13.63 -0.21
N ASP A 100 -15.50 14.37 0.89
CA ASP A 100 -16.14 14.09 2.17
C ASP A 100 -17.66 14.31 2.08
N VAL A 101 -18.08 15.42 1.46
CA VAL A 101 -19.50 15.68 1.16
C VAL A 101 -20.07 14.57 0.27
N GLY A 102 -19.34 14.17 -0.79
CA GLY A 102 -19.75 13.08 -1.66
C GLY A 102 -19.93 11.75 -0.93
N LEU A 103 -19.03 11.45 0.02
CA LEU A 103 -19.13 10.26 0.87
C LEU A 103 -20.33 10.31 1.82
N LEU A 104 -20.64 11.47 2.40
CA LEU A 104 -21.83 11.62 3.24
C LEU A 104 -23.11 11.40 2.43
N VAL A 105 -23.20 11.97 1.24
CA VAL A 105 -24.34 11.76 0.32
C VAL A 105 -24.46 10.29 -0.08
N ALA A 106 -23.37 9.66 -0.51
CA ALA A 106 -23.36 8.25 -0.89
C ALA A 106 -23.76 7.35 0.30
N SER A 107 -23.24 7.63 1.50
CA SER A 107 -23.57 6.89 2.72
C SER A 107 -25.05 7.03 3.08
N TYR A 108 -25.63 8.23 2.90
CA TYR A 108 -27.07 8.45 3.10
C TYR A 108 -27.92 7.65 2.11
N ILE A 109 -27.53 7.59 0.83
CA ILE A 109 -28.22 6.77 -0.18
C ILE A 109 -28.16 5.29 0.22
N VAL A 110 -26.97 4.79 0.59
CA VAL A 110 -26.79 3.40 1.05
C VAL A 110 -27.64 3.12 2.28
N TYR A 111 -27.72 4.05 3.23
CA TYR A 111 -28.60 3.95 4.39
C TYR A 111 -30.07 3.83 3.97
N LYS A 112 -30.56 4.67 3.05
CA LYS A 112 -31.94 4.61 2.55
C LYS A 112 -32.26 3.29 1.86
N VAL A 113 -31.33 2.77 1.06
CA VAL A 113 -31.47 1.44 0.44
C VAL A 113 -31.49 0.34 1.49
N GLY A 114 -30.62 0.41 2.49
CA GLY A 114 -30.58 -0.53 3.62
C GLY A 114 -31.88 -0.56 4.42
N MET A 115 -32.51 0.60 4.63
CA MET A 115 -33.81 0.69 5.30
C MET A 115 -34.94 0.04 4.49
N GLN A 116 -34.83 -0.08 3.16
CA GLN A 116 -35.82 -0.71 2.30
C GLN A 116 -35.59 -2.22 2.12
N GLN A 117 -34.34 -2.63 1.93
CA GLN A 117 -33.97 -4.01 1.62
C GLN A 117 -33.67 -4.86 2.86
N GLY A 118 -33.43 -4.21 4.01
CA GLY A 118 -33.06 -4.84 5.26
C GLY A 118 -31.55 -5.03 5.44
N LEU A 119 -31.15 -5.29 6.69
CA LEU A 119 -29.74 -5.36 7.09
C LEU A 119 -28.99 -6.52 6.40
N THR A 120 -29.60 -7.71 6.33
CA THR A 120 -28.97 -8.89 5.71
C THR A 120 -28.61 -8.65 4.25
N TRP A 121 -29.53 -8.04 3.49
CA TRP A 121 -29.28 -7.67 2.10
C TRP A 121 -28.12 -6.67 1.99
N LEU A 122 -28.14 -5.63 2.83
CA LEU A 122 -27.12 -4.60 2.82
C LEU A 122 -25.72 -5.16 3.12
N VAL A 123 -25.62 -6.06 4.11
CA VAL A 123 -24.36 -6.71 4.46
C VAL A 123 -23.85 -7.58 3.31
N LEU A 124 -24.69 -8.45 2.76
CA LEU A 124 -24.26 -9.44 1.76
C LEU A 124 -24.01 -8.83 0.38
N VAL A 125 -24.81 -7.85 -0.04
CA VAL A 125 -24.75 -7.28 -1.39
C VAL A 125 -23.84 -6.06 -1.48
N TYR A 126 -23.72 -5.28 -0.40
CA TYR A 126 -22.93 -4.05 -0.40
C TYR A 126 -21.64 -4.17 0.41
N PHE A 127 -21.73 -4.46 1.71
CA PHE A 127 -20.55 -4.40 2.58
C PHE A 127 -19.58 -5.56 2.38
N ALA A 128 -20.05 -6.79 2.19
CA ALA A 128 -19.17 -7.94 2.00
C ALA A 128 -18.31 -7.81 0.71
N PRO A 129 -18.87 -7.46 -0.47
CA PRO A 129 -18.05 -7.15 -1.65
C PRO A 129 -17.11 -5.97 -1.43
N LEU A 130 -17.52 -4.96 -0.66
CA LEU A 130 -16.68 -3.81 -0.36
C LEU A 130 -15.44 -4.19 0.46
N VAL A 131 -15.60 -5.04 1.48
CA VAL A 131 -14.48 -5.58 2.27
C VAL A 131 -13.53 -6.40 1.39
N ILE A 132 -14.06 -7.20 0.45
CA ILE A 132 -13.23 -7.97 -0.49
C ILE A 132 -12.40 -7.03 -1.37
N VAL A 133 -13.00 -5.98 -1.92
CA VAL A 133 -12.29 -4.99 -2.75
C VAL A 133 -11.22 -4.26 -1.94
N TYR A 134 -11.52 -3.86 -0.70
CA TYR A 134 -10.53 -3.27 0.20
C TYR A 134 -9.40 -4.23 0.55
N GLY A 135 -9.72 -5.49 0.80
CA GLY A 135 -8.73 -6.54 1.04
C GLY A 135 -7.76 -6.67 -0.14
N PHE A 136 -8.26 -6.77 -1.37
CA PHE A 136 -7.40 -6.81 -2.55
C PHE A 136 -6.54 -5.56 -2.72
N LEU A 137 -7.12 -4.36 -2.56
CA LEU A 137 -6.38 -3.11 -2.68
C LEU A 137 -5.20 -3.05 -1.71
N VAL A 138 -5.42 -3.45 -0.44
CA VAL A 138 -4.39 -3.44 0.59
C VAL A 138 -3.37 -4.55 0.36
N VAL A 139 -3.79 -5.76 -0.02
CA VAL A 139 -2.90 -6.89 -0.29
C VAL A 139 -1.99 -6.62 -1.49
N ILE A 140 -2.52 -6.06 -2.58
CA ILE A 140 -1.74 -5.68 -3.75
C ILE A 140 -0.68 -4.67 -3.32
N THR A 141 -1.10 -3.53 -2.77
CA THR A 141 -0.16 -2.48 -2.37
C THR A 141 0.90 -3.03 -1.39
N TRP A 142 0.50 -3.80 -0.39
CA TRP A 142 1.43 -4.38 0.58
C TRP A 142 2.44 -5.33 -0.06
N LEU A 143 1.99 -6.34 -0.79
CA LEU A 143 2.87 -7.38 -1.35
C LEU A 143 3.83 -6.84 -2.41
N HIS A 144 3.45 -5.79 -3.13
CA HIS A 144 4.30 -5.21 -4.17
C HIS A 144 5.32 -4.20 -3.62
N HIS A 145 5.17 -3.76 -2.36
CA HIS A 145 6.11 -2.87 -1.66
C HIS A 145 6.80 -3.53 -0.47
N THR A 146 6.44 -4.77 -0.13
CA THR A 146 7.00 -5.53 0.98
C THR A 146 7.58 -6.83 0.43
N HIS A 147 8.91 -6.88 0.35
CA HIS A 147 9.67 -8.07 -0.03
C HIS A 147 11.12 -7.93 0.43
N ARG A 148 11.79 -9.02 0.78
CA ARG A 148 13.20 -8.98 1.22
C ARG A 148 14.18 -8.44 0.17
N SER A 149 13.85 -8.58 -1.11
CA SER A 149 14.67 -8.04 -2.21
C SER A 149 14.38 -6.57 -2.52
N LEU A 150 13.41 -5.93 -1.84
CA LEU A 150 13.09 -4.52 -2.07
C LEU A 150 13.81 -3.63 -1.05
N PRO A 151 14.76 -2.80 -1.50
CA PRO A 151 15.42 -1.84 -0.64
C PRO A 151 14.49 -0.68 -0.30
N HIS A 152 14.69 -0.15 0.89
CA HIS A 152 14.17 1.15 1.32
C HIS A 152 15.33 2.11 1.50
N TYR A 153 15.08 3.40 1.34
CA TYR A 153 16.13 4.40 1.33
C TYR A 153 15.77 5.53 2.30
N ASP A 154 16.77 6.00 3.03
CA ASP A 154 16.65 7.31 3.68
C ASP A 154 16.99 8.43 2.68
N SER A 155 16.90 9.67 3.16
CA SER A 155 17.14 10.87 2.36
C SER A 155 18.52 11.00 1.71
N THR A 156 19.55 10.24 2.13
CA THR A 156 20.91 10.36 1.54
C THR A 156 21.05 9.54 0.28
N GLU A 157 20.35 8.40 0.18
CA GLU A 157 20.44 7.45 -0.93
C GLU A 157 19.19 7.43 -1.81
N TRP A 158 18.08 7.99 -1.34
CA TRP A 158 16.82 8.01 -2.08
C TRP A 158 16.90 8.96 -3.29
N ASN A 159 16.46 8.46 -4.43
CA ASN A 159 16.08 9.28 -5.57
C ASN A 159 14.85 8.65 -6.25
N TRP A 160 14.17 9.41 -7.11
CA TRP A 160 12.93 8.97 -7.74
C TRP A 160 13.04 7.62 -8.45
N LEU A 161 14.11 7.39 -9.22
CA LEU A 161 14.25 6.17 -10.01
C LEU A 161 14.47 4.94 -9.11
N ARG A 162 15.33 5.05 -8.09
CA ARG A 162 15.52 4.00 -7.09
C ARG A 162 14.22 3.67 -6.38
N GLY A 163 13.48 4.69 -5.95
CA GLY A 163 12.18 4.52 -5.31
C GLY A 163 11.14 3.84 -6.21
N ALA A 164 10.99 4.32 -7.45
CA ALA A 164 10.03 3.78 -8.42
C ALA A 164 10.33 2.32 -8.81
N LEU A 165 11.60 1.90 -8.77
CA LEU A 165 12.01 0.52 -9.01
C LEU A 165 11.99 -0.36 -7.74
N SER A 166 11.80 0.21 -6.55
CA SER A 166 11.58 -0.54 -5.30
C SER A 166 10.15 -1.09 -5.22
N THR A 167 9.80 -1.89 -6.21
CA THR A 167 8.54 -2.60 -6.29
C THR A 167 8.69 -3.89 -7.08
N ILE A 168 7.77 -4.83 -6.92
CA ILE A 168 7.88 -6.18 -7.49
C ILE A 168 6.59 -6.58 -8.19
N ASP A 169 6.69 -7.07 -9.43
CA ASP A 169 5.55 -7.68 -10.12
C ASP A 169 5.32 -9.11 -9.64
N ARG A 170 4.07 -9.55 -9.62
CA ARG A 170 3.65 -10.85 -9.11
C ARG A 170 2.58 -11.49 -9.99
N ASP A 171 2.64 -12.81 -10.11
CA ASP A 171 1.60 -13.57 -10.80
C ASP A 171 0.56 -14.12 -9.81
N TYR A 172 -0.66 -13.61 -9.87
CA TYR A 172 -1.80 -14.10 -9.09
C TYR A 172 -2.72 -15.02 -9.92
N GLY A 173 -2.27 -15.48 -11.09
CA GLY A 173 -3.00 -16.33 -12.00
C GLY A 173 -4.22 -15.62 -12.59
N ILE A 174 -5.41 -16.23 -12.47
CA ILE A 174 -6.66 -15.66 -12.99
C ILE A 174 -6.98 -14.27 -12.39
N LEU A 175 -6.48 -14.00 -11.19
CA LEU A 175 -6.69 -12.72 -10.54
C LEU A 175 -5.97 -11.58 -11.26
N ASN A 176 -4.91 -11.84 -12.06
CA ASN A 176 -4.28 -10.79 -12.86
C ASN A 176 -5.33 -10.15 -13.78
N THR A 177 -6.09 -10.97 -14.52
CA THR A 177 -7.14 -10.46 -15.42
C THR A 177 -8.25 -9.74 -14.65
N VAL A 178 -8.71 -10.31 -13.53
CA VAL A 178 -9.77 -9.72 -12.69
C VAL A 178 -9.34 -8.37 -12.10
N LEU A 179 -8.05 -8.22 -11.78
CA LEU A 179 -7.45 -7.01 -11.22
C LEU A 179 -6.80 -6.12 -12.29
N HIS A 180 -7.16 -6.31 -13.56
CA HIS A 180 -6.70 -5.49 -14.68
C HIS A 180 -5.17 -5.44 -14.84
N HIS A 181 -4.51 -6.57 -14.57
CA HIS A 181 -3.07 -6.77 -14.67
C HIS A 181 -2.23 -5.85 -13.77
N ILE A 182 -2.83 -5.20 -12.76
CA ILE A 182 -2.04 -4.38 -11.85
C ILE A 182 -0.99 -5.20 -11.08
N THR A 183 -1.23 -6.50 -10.92
CA THR A 183 -0.34 -7.42 -10.18
C THR A 183 0.92 -7.78 -10.98
N ASP A 184 0.80 -7.95 -12.29
CA ASP A 184 1.88 -8.33 -13.20
C ASP A 184 2.38 -7.16 -14.07
N THR A 185 1.99 -5.92 -13.72
CA THR A 185 2.45 -4.67 -14.37
C THR A 185 2.71 -3.53 -13.38
N HIS A 186 2.79 -3.84 -12.09
CA HIS A 186 2.96 -2.85 -11.03
C HIS A 186 4.26 -2.05 -11.15
N VAL A 187 5.37 -2.65 -11.61
CA VAL A 187 6.63 -1.95 -11.90
C VAL A 187 6.40 -0.88 -12.99
N ALA A 188 5.72 -1.22 -14.08
CA ALA A 188 5.38 -0.25 -15.12
C ALA A 188 4.43 0.82 -14.58
N HIS A 189 3.49 0.44 -13.72
CA HIS A 189 2.62 1.37 -13.01
C HIS A 189 3.41 2.33 -12.12
N HIS A 190 4.48 1.93 -11.45
CA HIS A 190 5.28 2.86 -10.65
C HIS A 190 6.09 3.84 -11.49
N LEU A 191 6.72 3.35 -12.56
CA LEU A 191 7.45 4.21 -13.49
C LEU A 191 6.53 5.19 -14.22
N PHE A 192 5.29 4.77 -14.50
CA PHE A 192 4.31 5.53 -15.26
C PHE A 192 2.93 5.50 -14.58
N PHE A 193 2.77 6.02 -13.37
CA PHE A 193 1.52 5.89 -12.57
C PHE A 193 0.26 6.52 -13.18
N THR A 194 0.42 7.25 -14.29
CA THR A 194 -0.69 7.79 -15.09
C THR A 194 -1.06 6.92 -16.29
N ILE A 195 -0.32 5.85 -16.55
CA ILE A 195 -0.58 4.90 -17.64
C ILE A 195 -1.95 4.25 -17.43
N PRO A 196 -2.78 4.15 -18.47
CA PRO A 196 -3.98 3.36 -18.38
C PRO A 196 -3.65 1.87 -18.32
N HIS A 197 -4.40 1.12 -17.50
CA HIS A 197 -4.18 -0.31 -17.29
C HIS A 197 -4.19 -1.14 -18.60
N TYR A 198 -4.94 -0.73 -19.61
CA TYR A 198 -5.01 -1.44 -20.90
C TYR A 198 -3.74 -1.33 -21.75
N ASN A 199 -2.84 -0.39 -21.44
CA ASN A 199 -1.50 -0.28 -22.06
C ASN A 199 -0.39 -0.82 -21.14
N ALA A 200 -0.68 -1.14 -19.88
CA ALA A 200 0.32 -1.50 -18.89
C ALA A 200 1.08 -2.78 -19.28
N MET A 201 0.39 -3.78 -19.83
CA MET A 201 1.01 -5.02 -20.30
C MET A 201 1.98 -4.81 -21.46
N GLU A 202 1.66 -3.92 -22.40
CA GLU A 202 2.54 -3.56 -23.51
C GLU A 202 3.79 -2.86 -22.98
N ALA A 203 3.60 -1.86 -22.11
CA ALA A 203 4.70 -1.15 -21.46
C ALA A 203 5.61 -2.09 -20.67
N THR A 204 5.05 -3.00 -19.86
CA THR A 204 5.81 -4.00 -19.11
C THR A 204 6.70 -4.85 -20.01
N LYS A 205 6.18 -5.32 -21.15
CA LYS A 205 6.97 -6.11 -22.12
C LYS A 205 8.12 -5.29 -22.71
N ALA A 206 7.91 -4.00 -22.95
CA ALA A 206 8.93 -3.11 -23.50
C ALA A 206 10.03 -2.75 -22.47
N ILE A 207 9.67 -2.53 -21.19
CA ILE A 207 10.63 -2.11 -20.16
C ILE A 207 11.42 -3.27 -19.55
N LYS A 208 10.85 -4.48 -19.47
CA LYS A 208 11.52 -5.67 -18.91
C LYS A 208 12.95 -5.88 -19.44
N PRO A 209 13.19 -5.92 -20.76
CA PRO A 209 14.54 -6.12 -21.29
C PRO A 209 15.49 -4.94 -21.03
N ILE A 210 14.95 -3.72 -20.84
CA ILE A 210 15.74 -2.52 -20.55
C ILE A 210 16.20 -2.51 -19.09
N LEU A 211 15.28 -2.87 -18.18
CA LEU A 211 15.55 -2.91 -16.75
C LEU A 211 16.45 -4.09 -16.37
N GLY A 212 16.40 -5.20 -17.10
CA GLY A 212 17.29 -6.34 -16.88
C GLY A 212 17.23 -6.84 -15.44
N GLU A 213 18.38 -6.84 -14.76
CA GLU A 213 18.50 -7.27 -13.35
C GLU A 213 17.75 -6.40 -12.34
N TYR A 214 17.40 -5.15 -12.71
CA TYR A 214 16.63 -4.26 -11.85
C TYR A 214 15.13 -4.55 -11.86
N TYR A 215 14.63 -5.34 -12.83
CA TYR A 215 13.24 -5.74 -12.85
C TYR A 215 12.99 -6.87 -11.85
N GLN A 216 12.16 -6.60 -10.84
CA GLN A 216 11.82 -7.58 -9.79
C GLN A 216 10.51 -8.30 -10.14
N PHE A 217 10.52 -9.63 -10.01
CA PHE A 217 9.35 -10.48 -10.19
C PHE A 217 9.34 -11.63 -9.18
N ASP A 218 8.17 -11.95 -8.64
CA ASP A 218 7.96 -13.08 -7.73
C ASP A 218 6.67 -13.84 -8.08
N ASP A 219 6.83 -15.11 -8.48
CA ASP A 219 5.76 -16.03 -8.86
C ASP A 219 5.21 -16.84 -7.68
N THR A 220 5.64 -16.54 -6.46
CA THR A 220 5.16 -17.24 -5.26
C THR A 220 3.64 -17.06 -5.13
N PRO A 221 2.86 -18.15 -4.98
CA PRO A 221 1.40 -18.06 -4.83
C PRO A 221 0.98 -17.10 -3.71
N ILE A 222 -0.04 -16.28 -3.97
CA ILE A 222 -0.44 -15.15 -3.12
C ILE A 222 -0.50 -15.48 -1.62
N VAL A 223 -1.15 -16.59 -1.22
CA VAL A 223 -1.29 -16.96 0.20
C VAL A 223 0.07 -17.29 0.83
N LYS A 224 0.95 -17.96 0.09
CA LYS A 224 2.31 -18.29 0.54
C LYS A 224 3.16 -17.02 0.61
N ALA A 225 3.05 -16.12 -0.35
CA ALA A 225 3.70 -14.82 -0.33
C ALA A 225 3.25 -13.99 0.88
N MET A 226 1.95 -13.89 1.14
CA MET A 226 1.42 -13.18 2.32
C MET A 226 2.00 -13.73 3.62
N TRP A 227 2.08 -15.04 3.77
CA TRP A 227 2.67 -15.63 4.97
C TRP A 227 4.18 -15.38 5.08
N ARG A 228 4.90 -15.46 3.96
CA ARG A 228 6.33 -15.16 3.87
C ARG A 228 6.60 -13.71 4.25
N GLU A 229 5.94 -12.74 3.63
CA GLU A 229 6.16 -11.32 3.92
C GLU A 229 5.78 -10.94 5.35
N ALA A 230 4.68 -11.49 5.89
CA ALA A 230 4.32 -11.27 7.29
C ALA A 230 5.35 -11.83 8.28
N THR A 231 6.09 -12.87 7.85
CA THR A 231 7.13 -13.54 8.62
C THR A 231 8.49 -12.86 8.49
N GLU A 232 8.87 -12.48 7.28
CA GLU A 232 10.23 -12.10 6.91
C GLU A 232 10.47 -10.59 6.89
N CYS A 233 9.40 -9.81 6.69
CA CYS A 233 9.43 -8.37 6.49
C CYS A 233 8.73 -7.65 7.65
N PHE A 234 9.31 -7.76 8.85
CA PHE A 234 8.72 -7.20 10.07
C PHE A 234 9.18 -5.76 10.35
N PHE A 235 10.44 -5.47 10.06
CA PHE A 235 11.07 -4.16 10.19
C PHE A 235 12.21 -4.05 9.18
N VAL A 236 12.78 -2.85 9.04
CA VAL A 236 13.99 -2.62 8.25
C VAL A 236 15.19 -2.25 9.12
N GLU A 237 16.37 -2.65 8.67
CA GLU A 237 17.68 -2.31 9.22
C GLU A 237 18.56 -1.72 8.14
N ALA A 238 19.46 -0.82 8.53
CA ALA A 238 20.46 -0.29 7.62
C ALA A 238 21.39 -1.43 7.18
N GLU A 239 21.85 -1.36 5.94
CA GLU A 239 22.76 -2.35 5.41
C GLU A 239 24.12 -2.33 6.15
N GLU A 240 24.53 -3.47 6.72
CA GLU A 240 25.79 -3.60 7.48
C GLU A 240 26.97 -3.99 6.58
N GLY A 241 28.08 -3.24 6.66
CA GLY A 241 29.40 -3.53 6.05
C GLY A 241 30.24 -2.27 5.78
N GLU A 242 31.58 -2.41 5.76
CA GLU A 242 32.53 -1.28 5.66
C GLU A 242 32.44 -0.47 4.35
N ASP A 243 31.96 -1.11 3.26
CA ASP A 243 31.85 -0.52 1.90
C ASP A 243 30.40 -0.21 1.47
N LYS A 244 29.43 -0.26 2.39
CA LYS A 244 28.00 -0.16 2.02
C LYS A 244 27.46 1.26 2.13
N SER A 245 26.60 1.62 1.18
CA SER A 245 25.94 2.92 1.09
C SER A 245 25.17 3.22 2.38
N LYS A 246 25.62 4.26 3.08
CA LYS A 246 24.97 4.79 4.29
C LYS A 246 23.64 5.40 3.89
N GLY A 247 22.57 4.58 3.92
CA GLY A 247 21.20 5.02 3.63
C GLY A 247 20.30 3.98 2.98
N VAL A 248 20.80 2.77 2.69
CA VAL A 248 19.99 1.66 2.20
C VAL A 248 19.56 0.75 3.35
N TYR A 249 18.29 0.38 3.34
CA TYR A 249 17.62 -0.40 4.38
C TYR A 249 16.94 -1.62 3.80
N TRP A 250 17.05 -2.75 4.51
CA TRP A 250 16.52 -4.04 4.08
C TRP A 250 15.62 -4.66 5.13
N PHE A 251 14.63 -5.41 4.69
CA PHE A 251 13.70 -6.10 5.59
C PHE A 251 14.38 -7.23 6.38
N ASN A 252 14.05 -7.30 7.66
CA ASN A 252 14.48 -8.34 8.57
C ASN A 252 13.34 -8.71 9.55
N ASN A 253 13.50 -9.82 10.25
CA ASN A 253 12.53 -10.35 11.21
C ASN A 253 13.15 -10.84 12.53
N LYS A 254 14.47 -10.80 12.68
CA LYS A 254 15.17 -11.21 13.90
C LYS A 254 15.15 -10.09 14.95
N ILE A 255 14.24 -10.20 15.93
CA ILE A 255 14.07 -9.26 17.06
C ILE A 255 14.95 -9.68 18.24
#